data_AF-A0A1C1Z1P8-F1
#
_entry.id   AF-A0A1C1Z1P8-F1
#
_cell.length_a   1.000
_cell.length_b   1.000
_cell.length_c   1.000
_cell.angle_alpha   90.00
_cell.angle_beta   90.00
_cell.angle_gamma   90.00
#
_symmetry.space_group_name_H-M   'P 1'
#
loop_
_entity.id
_entity.type
_entity.pdbx_description
1 polymer ?
#
loop_
_entity_poly.entity_id
_entity_poly.type
_entity_poly.pdbx_seq_one_letter_code
_entity_poly.pdbx_strand_id
1 'polypeptide(L)'
;MARDEPERDKTLTPPTPELIIFDCDGVLIDSEVISARVLIDALVSVGVHVDTAHVQTHFLGRSWAKVAAEIRHSHGYLPGTDFEEKYRSELLARFERELSPTPGIKALLPRLAVKSCVATSSSPKRATRSLELSGLDRFFGARVFTASEVERGKPAPDLFLHAARKMQVDPAACLVIEDSLPGIDAAFNAGMQVLRFTGGSHLSGMSDEALTLGGRVKCFDKWDHFFAMMPDLETSAERRSDERMEK
;
A
#
# COMPACT_ATOMS: atom_id res chain seq x y z
N MET A 1 28.06 2.15 -33.91
CA MET A 1 26.69 2.63 -34.14
C MET A 1 25.99 2.72 -32.80
N ALA A 2 26.10 3.88 -32.14
CA ALA A 2 25.38 4.17 -30.91
C ALA A 2 23.90 4.39 -31.29
N ARG A 3 22.99 3.73 -30.59
CA ARG A 3 21.56 4.02 -30.70
C ARG A 3 21.27 5.16 -29.73
N ASP A 4 20.81 6.28 -30.26
CA ASP A 4 20.24 7.39 -29.48
C ASP A 4 19.09 6.84 -28.61
N GLU A 5 19.25 6.91 -27.30
CA GLU A 5 18.11 6.84 -26.39
C GLU A 5 17.41 8.20 -26.42
N PRO A 6 16.07 8.25 -26.54
CA PRO A 6 15.37 9.53 -26.56
C PRO A 6 15.48 10.19 -25.19
N GLU A 7 16.01 11.42 -25.20
CA GLU A 7 16.02 12.35 -24.07
C GLU A 7 14.59 12.49 -23.52
N ARG A 8 14.35 12.02 -22.29
CA ARG A 8 13.06 12.27 -21.62
C ARG A 8 12.97 13.76 -21.34
N ASP A 9 12.06 14.42 -22.04
CA ASP A 9 11.72 15.81 -21.81
C ASP A 9 11.24 16.01 -20.36
N LYS A 10 12.04 16.72 -19.56
CA LYS A 10 11.82 16.96 -18.13
C LYS A 10 10.82 18.10 -17.89
N THR A 11 10.13 18.61 -18.92
CA THR A 11 9.29 19.81 -18.84
C THR A 11 7.78 19.58 -18.88
N LEU A 12 7.31 18.34 -19.10
CA LEU A 12 5.87 18.05 -19.10
C LEU A 12 5.36 17.77 -17.69
N THR A 13 4.43 18.61 -17.21
CA THR A 13 3.66 18.32 -15.99
C THR A 13 3.04 16.92 -16.12
N PRO A 14 3.17 16.03 -15.11
CA PRO A 14 2.59 14.70 -15.20
C PRO A 14 1.07 14.80 -15.43
N PRO A 15 0.47 13.89 -16.22
CA PRO A 15 -0.95 13.94 -16.53
C PRO A 15 -1.78 13.79 -15.25
N THR A 16 -2.97 14.38 -15.23
CA THR A 16 -3.93 14.15 -14.14
C THR A 16 -4.24 12.65 -14.04
N PRO A 17 -4.15 12.02 -12.86
CA PRO A 17 -4.41 10.59 -12.73
C PRO A 17 -5.84 10.21 -13.14
N GLU A 18 -5.97 9.09 -13.85
CA GLU A 18 -7.25 8.46 -14.24
C GLU A 18 -7.57 7.20 -13.41
N LEU A 19 -6.58 6.70 -12.66
CA LEU A 19 -6.68 5.55 -11.77
C LEU A 19 -5.90 5.81 -10.49
N ILE A 20 -6.53 5.52 -9.35
CA ILE A 20 -5.84 5.41 -8.06
C ILE A 20 -5.66 3.93 -7.73
N ILE A 21 -4.41 3.52 -7.50
CA ILE A 21 -4.05 2.19 -7.05
C ILE A 21 -3.64 2.29 -5.59
N PHE A 22 -4.46 1.74 -4.70
CA PHE A 22 -4.17 1.71 -3.28
C PHE A 22 -3.36 0.46 -2.93
N ASP A 23 -2.27 0.60 -2.17
CA ASP A 23 -1.89 -0.51 -1.30
C ASP A 23 -2.98 -0.76 -0.24
N CYS A 24 -2.98 -1.95 0.36
CA CYS A 24 -3.98 -2.33 1.33
C CYS A 24 -3.48 -2.08 2.77
N ASP A 25 -2.39 -2.72 3.14
CA ASP A 25 -1.94 -2.85 4.52
C ASP A 25 -1.18 -1.57 4.92
N GLY A 26 -1.59 -0.92 6.01
CA GLY A 26 -1.02 0.38 6.42
C GLY A 26 -1.58 1.59 5.65
N VAL A 27 -2.29 1.38 4.54
CA VAL A 27 -2.94 2.42 3.72
C VAL A 27 -4.47 2.40 3.85
N LEU A 28 -5.14 1.34 3.39
CA LEU A 28 -6.60 1.22 3.49
C LEU A 28 -7.03 0.72 4.87
N ILE A 29 -6.25 -0.20 5.43
CA ILE A 29 -6.49 -0.84 6.73
C ILE A 29 -5.28 -0.65 7.64
N ASP A 30 -5.53 -0.46 8.93
CA ASP A 30 -4.47 -0.28 9.92
C ASP A 30 -4.01 -1.65 10.47
N SER A 31 -3.41 -2.46 9.59
CA SER A 31 -3.10 -3.88 9.85
C SER A 31 -1.66 -4.15 10.28
N GLU A 32 -0.73 -3.23 10.03
CA GLU A 32 0.71 -3.48 10.14
C GLU A 32 1.16 -3.71 11.59
N VAL A 33 0.65 -2.92 12.56
CA VAL A 33 0.96 -3.14 14.00
C VAL A 33 0.43 -4.49 14.49
N ILE A 34 -0.74 -4.93 14.00
CA ILE A 34 -1.29 -6.26 14.32
C ILE A 34 -0.39 -7.34 13.71
N SER A 35 -0.03 -7.19 12.44
CA SER A 35 0.81 -8.13 11.69
C SER A 35 2.19 -8.30 12.31
N ALA A 36 2.81 -7.20 12.73
CA ALA A 36 4.11 -7.19 13.40
C ALA A 36 4.07 -7.96 14.72
N ARG A 37 3.09 -7.68 15.59
CA ARG A 37 2.94 -8.37 16.89
C ARG A 37 2.77 -9.88 16.71
N VAL A 38 1.86 -10.29 15.82
CA VAL A 38 1.62 -11.72 15.56
C VAL A 38 2.85 -12.42 14.98
N LEU A 39 3.60 -11.74 14.10
CA LEU A 39 4.83 -12.31 13.54
C LEU A 39 5.92 -12.44 14.61
N ILE A 40 6.10 -11.41 15.44
CA ILE A 40 7.07 -11.43 16.55
C ILE A 40 6.73 -12.57 17.51
N ASP A 41 5.48 -12.70 17.94
CA ASP A 41 5.04 -13.76 18.85
C ASP A 41 5.29 -15.16 18.23
N ALA A 42 5.00 -15.33 16.95
CA ALA A 42 5.26 -16.57 16.23
C ALA A 42 6.76 -16.88 16.16
N LEU A 43 7.60 -15.89 15.85
CA LEU A 43 9.05 -16.05 15.76
C LEU A 43 9.69 -16.39 17.11
N VAL A 44 9.22 -15.77 18.20
CA VAL A 44 9.69 -16.07 19.55
C VAL A 44 9.43 -17.54 19.91
N SER A 45 8.31 -18.12 19.47
CA SER A 45 7.99 -19.53 19.73
C SER A 45 8.97 -20.54 19.12
N VAL A 46 9.78 -20.09 18.15
CA VAL A 46 10.82 -20.89 17.47
C VAL A 46 12.24 -20.38 17.76
N GLY A 47 12.41 -19.53 18.77
CA GLY A 47 13.70 -19.01 19.21
C GLY A 47 14.28 -17.88 18.36
N VAL A 48 13.48 -17.28 17.47
CA VAL A 48 13.88 -16.10 16.70
C VAL A 48 13.39 -14.84 17.40
N HIS A 49 14.33 -13.99 17.80
CA HIS A 49 14.02 -12.74 18.51
C HIS A 49 14.25 -11.54 17.59
N VAL A 50 13.17 -10.84 17.27
CA VAL A 50 13.17 -9.58 16.53
C VAL A 50 12.23 -8.60 17.22
N ASP A 51 12.48 -7.31 17.05
CA ASP A 51 11.63 -6.25 17.58
C ASP A 51 10.79 -5.57 16.47
N THR A 52 9.92 -4.65 16.87
CA THR A 52 9.06 -3.91 15.93
C THR A 52 9.88 -3.10 14.91
N ALA A 53 11.02 -2.54 15.31
CA ALA A 53 11.88 -1.76 14.42
C ALA A 53 12.50 -2.63 13.32
N HIS A 54 12.89 -3.87 13.66
CA HIS A 54 13.34 -4.87 12.70
C HIS A 54 12.22 -5.24 11.73
N VAL A 55 11.01 -5.50 12.22
CA VAL A 55 9.85 -5.80 11.35
C VAL A 55 9.57 -4.64 10.37
N GLN A 56 9.54 -3.40 10.88
CA GLN A 56 9.35 -2.20 10.05
C GLN A 56 10.42 -2.07 8.95
N THR A 57 11.68 -2.33 9.29
CA THR A 57 12.79 -2.14 8.34
C THR A 57 12.87 -3.27 7.31
N HIS A 58 12.69 -4.52 7.75
CA HIS A 58 13.01 -5.69 6.95
C HIS A 58 11.80 -6.38 6.33
N PHE A 59 10.59 -6.22 6.88
CA PHE A 59 9.41 -6.99 6.47
C PHE A 59 8.26 -6.15 5.91
N LEU A 60 8.13 -4.88 6.29
CA LEU A 60 7.04 -3.99 5.86
C LEU A 60 6.90 -3.92 4.32
N GLY A 61 5.67 -4.03 3.83
CA GLY A 61 5.33 -3.98 2.39
C GLY A 61 5.80 -5.19 1.55
N ARG A 62 6.47 -6.18 2.17
CA ARG A 62 7.00 -7.36 1.46
C ARG A 62 6.02 -8.53 1.49
N SER A 63 6.10 -9.38 0.46
CA SER A 63 5.35 -10.64 0.44
C SER A 63 5.91 -11.64 1.45
N TRP A 64 5.09 -12.60 1.88
CA TRP A 64 5.53 -13.67 2.78
C TRP A 64 6.78 -14.40 2.28
N ALA A 65 6.87 -14.71 0.98
CA ALA A 65 8.04 -15.38 0.42
C ALA A 65 9.35 -14.60 0.67
N LYS A 66 9.30 -13.26 0.59
CA LYS A 66 10.46 -12.40 0.89
C LYS A 66 10.75 -12.33 2.38
N VAL A 67 9.71 -12.26 3.22
CA VAL A 67 9.85 -12.29 4.68
C VAL A 67 10.49 -13.61 5.15
N ALA A 68 10.00 -14.76 4.66
CA ALA A 68 10.57 -16.07 4.99
C ALA A 68 12.02 -16.22 4.51
N ALA A 69 12.36 -15.69 3.32
CA ALA A 69 13.73 -15.67 2.82
C ALA A 69 14.66 -14.81 3.70
N GLU A 70 14.19 -13.64 4.13
CA GLU A 70 14.92 -12.75 5.04
C GLU A 70 15.13 -13.39 6.42
N ILE A 71 14.10 -14.04 6.99
CA ILE A 71 14.21 -14.76 8.27
C ILE A 71 15.28 -15.86 8.17
N ARG A 72 15.29 -16.62 7.06
CA ARG A 72 16.31 -17.64 6.81
C ARG A 72 17.70 -17.04 6.72
N HIS A 73 17.83 -15.92 6.00
CA HIS A 73 19.11 -15.26 5.79
C HIS A 73 19.68 -14.70 7.09
N SER A 74 18.87 -13.96 7.84
CA SER A 74 19.30 -13.16 8.99
C SER A 74 19.32 -13.95 10.31
N HIS A 75 18.51 -15.02 10.42
CA HIS A 75 18.38 -15.79 11.66
C HIS A 75 18.63 -17.29 11.51
N GLY A 76 18.94 -17.78 10.29
CA GLY A 76 19.20 -19.20 10.05
C GLY A 76 17.98 -20.11 10.20
N TYR A 77 16.80 -19.55 10.46
CA TYR A 77 15.54 -20.27 10.58
C TYR A 77 14.78 -20.25 9.25
N LEU A 78 14.46 -21.41 8.68
CA LEU A 78 13.59 -21.49 7.52
C LEU A 78 12.17 -21.80 7.99
N PRO A 79 11.23 -20.84 7.90
CA PRO A 79 9.83 -21.10 8.23
C PRO A 79 9.26 -22.20 7.33
N GLY A 80 8.78 -23.29 7.93
CA GLY A 80 8.06 -24.34 7.21
C GLY A 80 6.60 -23.96 6.94
N THR A 81 5.91 -24.80 6.16
CA THR A 81 4.48 -24.64 5.85
C THR A 81 3.61 -24.55 7.09
N ASP A 82 3.87 -25.40 8.10
CA ASP A 82 3.11 -25.41 9.34
C ASP A 82 3.25 -24.09 10.13
N PHE A 83 4.43 -23.46 10.07
CA PHE A 83 4.66 -22.16 10.69
C PHE A 83 3.86 -21.07 9.98
N GLU A 84 3.93 -21.06 8.65
CA GLU A 84 3.21 -20.12 7.80
C GLU A 84 1.69 -20.22 7.98
N GLU A 85 1.15 -21.45 8.04
CA GLU A 85 -0.28 -21.69 8.27
C GLU A 85 -0.74 -21.22 9.65
N LYS A 86 0.01 -21.55 10.71
CA LYS A 86 -0.29 -21.09 12.08
C LYS A 86 -0.23 -19.57 12.18
N TYR A 87 0.82 -18.96 11.66
CA TYR A 87 0.97 -17.50 11.62
C TYR A 87 -0.21 -16.84 10.90
N ARG A 88 -0.59 -17.32 9.71
CA ARG A 88 -1.72 -16.75 8.96
C ARG A 88 -3.06 -16.96 9.65
N SER A 89 -3.27 -18.12 10.27
CA SER A 89 -4.50 -18.41 11.01
C SER A 89 -4.64 -17.47 12.21
N GLU A 90 -3.59 -17.30 13.00
CA GLU A 90 -3.60 -16.38 14.14
C GLU A 90 -3.77 -14.94 13.68
N LEU A 91 -3.08 -14.53 12.62
CA LEU A 91 -3.20 -13.18 12.07
C LEU A 91 -4.65 -12.85 11.67
N LEU A 92 -5.30 -13.75 10.94
CA LEU A 92 -6.71 -13.58 10.58
C LEU A 92 -7.62 -13.54 11.81
N ALA A 93 -7.38 -14.40 12.80
CA ALA A 93 -8.15 -14.37 14.04
C ALA A 93 -7.98 -13.05 14.81
N ARG A 94 -6.77 -12.46 14.80
CA ARG A 94 -6.52 -11.13 15.38
C ARG A 94 -7.20 -10.02 14.58
N PHE A 95 -7.19 -10.10 13.25
CA PHE A 95 -7.89 -9.13 12.42
C PHE A 95 -9.39 -9.08 12.71
N GLU A 96 -10.04 -10.23 12.94
CA GLU A 96 -11.47 -10.25 13.29
C GLU A 96 -11.82 -9.47 14.56
N ARG A 97 -10.85 -9.26 15.45
CA ARG A 97 -11.05 -8.58 16.74
C ARG A 97 -10.54 -7.14 16.75
N GLU A 98 -9.49 -6.86 15.99
CA GLU A 98 -8.69 -5.62 16.13
C GLU A 98 -8.60 -4.80 14.84
N LEU A 99 -8.86 -5.38 13.66
CA LEU A 99 -8.64 -4.69 12.39
C LEU A 99 -9.64 -3.55 12.20
N SER A 100 -9.12 -2.40 11.81
CA SER A 100 -9.92 -1.23 11.46
C SER A 100 -9.44 -0.62 10.13
N PRO A 101 -10.33 0.05 9.38
CA PRO A 101 -9.91 0.90 8.28
C PRO A 101 -9.10 2.09 8.82
N THR A 102 -8.20 2.63 8.01
CA THR A 102 -7.48 3.87 8.37
C THR A 102 -8.46 5.05 8.52
N PRO A 103 -8.27 5.97 9.49
CA PRO A 103 -9.25 7.02 9.78
C PRO A 103 -9.53 7.92 8.57
N GLY A 104 -10.79 7.95 8.11
CA GLY A 104 -11.26 8.82 7.01
C GLY A 104 -11.41 8.13 5.64
N ILE A 105 -10.78 6.96 5.41
CA ILE A 105 -10.79 6.32 4.09
C ILE A 105 -12.21 5.98 3.59
N LYS A 106 -13.10 5.57 4.49
CA LYS A 106 -14.50 5.24 4.16
C LYS A 106 -15.30 6.43 3.66
N ALA A 107 -14.96 7.63 4.12
CA ALA A 107 -15.60 8.88 3.67
C ALA A 107 -14.98 9.37 2.36
N LEU A 108 -13.70 9.09 2.13
CA LEU A 108 -12.98 9.50 0.92
C LEU A 108 -13.35 8.67 -0.31
N LEU A 109 -13.39 7.33 -0.20
CA LEU A 109 -13.64 6.44 -1.33
C LEU A 109 -14.89 6.77 -2.19
N PRO A 110 -16.07 7.11 -1.63
CA PRO A 110 -17.24 7.47 -2.44
C PRO A 110 -17.12 8.82 -3.16
N ARG A 111 -16.16 9.68 -2.77
CA ARG A 111 -15.95 11.02 -3.34
C ARG A 111 -14.93 11.04 -4.49
N LEU A 112 -14.31 9.90 -4.80
CA LEU A 112 -13.35 9.77 -5.90
C LEU A 112 -14.03 9.95 -7.26
N ALA A 113 -13.51 10.87 -8.08
CA ALA A 113 -13.97 11.11 -9.45
C ALA A 113 -13.40 10.11 -10.48
N VAL A 114 -12.41 9.31 -10.08
CA VAL A 114 -11.66 8.40 -10.93
C VAL A 114 -11.80 6.96 -10.46
N LYS A 115 -11.41 6.00 -11.32
CA LYS A 115 -11.43 4.58 -10.96
C LYS A 115 -10.45 4.33 -9.81
N SER A 116 -10.73 3.30 -9.02
CA SER A 116 -9.80 2.81 -8.01
C SER A 116 -9.73 1.29 -7.95
N CYS A 117 -8.56 0.78 -7.56
CA CYS A 117 -8.30 -0.63 -7.30
C CYS A 117 -7.31 -0.81 -6.15
N VAL A 118 -7.16 -2.05 -5.68
CA VAL A 118 -6.18 -2.44 -4.66
C VAL A 118 -5.08 -3.27 -5.31
N ALA A 119 -3.82 -3.02 -4.92
CA ALA A 119 -2.67 -3.81 -5.34
C ALA A 119 -1.75 -4.09 -4.13
N THR A 120 -1.79 -5.31 -3.60
CA THR A 120 -1.16 -5.68 -2.32
C THR A 120 -0.17 -6.85 -2.41
N SER A 121 0.86 -6.82 -1.57
CA SER A 121 1.77 -7.96 -1.34
C SER A 121 1.14 -9.09 -0.52
N SER A 122 -0.03 -8.88 0.06
CA SER A 122 -0.78 -9.86 0.84
C SER A 122 -1.33 -11.01 -0.01
N SER A 123 -1.50 -12.17 0.61
CA SER A 123 -2.17 -13.32 -0.04
C SER A 123 -3.63 -12.98 -0.38
N PRO A 124 -4.23 -13.59 -1.41
CA PRO A 124 -5.65 -13.40 -1.75
C PRO A 124 -6.59 -13.55 -0.56
N LYS A 125 -6.43 -14.63 0.24
CA LYS A 125 -7.25 -14.88 1.43
C LYS A 125 -7.17 -13.74 2.45
N ARG A 126 -5.98 -13.21 2.72
CA ARG A 126 -5.77 -12.05 3.61
C ARG A 126 -6.42 -10.80 3.04
N ALA A 127 -6.14 -10.48 1.77
CA ALA A 127 -6.67 -9.28 1.13
C ALA A 127 -8.22 -9.25 1.15
N THR A 128 -8.86 -10.33 0.71
CA THR A 128 -10.33 -10.45 0.74
C THR A 128 -10.87 -10.31 2.16
N ARG A 129 -10.35 -11.08 3.11
CA ARG A 129 -10.87 -11.08 4.49
C ARG A 129 -10.69 -9.72 5.17
N SER A 130 -9.55 -9.06 4.97
CA SER A 130 -9.31 -7.75 5.56
C SER A 130 -10.23 -6.67 5.00
N LEU A 131 -10.53 -6.70 3.70
CA LEU A 131 -11.47 -5.77 3.06
C LEU A 131 -12.91 -6.01 3.55
N GLU A 132 -13.32 -7.26 3.73
CA GLU A 132 -14.63 -7.61 4.32
C GLU A 132 -14.76 -7.09 5.76
N LEU A 133 -13.79 -7.39 6.63
CA LEU A 133 -13.81 -6.98 8.04
C LEU A 133 -13.81 -5.46 8.20
N SER A 134 -13.11 -4.77 7.31
CA SER A 134 -13.11 -3.31 7.29
C SER A 134 -14.32 -2.71 6.58
N GLY A 135 -15.17 -3.50 5.90
CA GLY A 135 -16.30 -3.03 5.10
C GLY A 135 -15.89 -2.17 3.89
N LEU A 136 -14.69 -2.42 3.37
CA LEU A 136 -14.11 -1.75 2.20
C LEU A 136 -14.27 -2.55 0.91
N ASP A 137 -14.59 -3.85 1.01
CA ASP A 137 -14.87 -4.76 -0.10
C ASP A 137 -15.87 -4.18 -1.11
N ARG A 138 -16.92 -3.51 -0.62
CA ARG A 138 -17.97 -2.87 -1.44
C ARG A 138 -17.45 -1.82 -2.43
N PHE A 139 -16.28 -1.22 -2.18
CA PHE A 139 -15.70 -0.18 -3.04
C PHE A 139 -14.83 -0.75 -4.16
N PHE A 140 -14.32 -1.96 -4.01
CA PHE A 140 -13.35 -2.54 -4.94
C PHE A 140 -13.90 -3.74 -5.70
N GLY A 141 -14.74 -4.57 -5.07
CA GLY A 141 -15.23 -5.80 -5.67
C GLY A 141 -14.09 -6.66 -6.22
N ALA A 142 -14.14 -7.02 -7.50
CA ALA A 142 -13.09 -7.81 -8.16
C ALA A 142 -11.81 -7.01 -8.48
N ARG A 143 -11.73 -5.71 -8.20
CA ARG A 143 -10.58 -4.84 -8.49
C ARG A 143 -9.52 -4.91 -7.38
N VAL A 144 -9.17 -6.13 -6.98
CA VAL A 144 -8.17 -6.41 -5.94
C VAL A 144 -7.15 -7.34 -6.55
N PHE A 145 -5.92 -6.84 -6.69
CA PHE A 145 -4.81 -7.56 -7.30
C PHE A 145 -3.73 -7.85 -6.25
N THR A 146 -3.15 -9.04 -6.35
CA THR A 146 -2.22 -9.57 -5.35
C THR A 146 -0.89 -9.97 -5.98
N ALA A 147 0.16 -10.01 -5.16
CA ALA A 147 1.48 -10.47 -5.62
C ALA A 147 1.49 -11.90 -6.18
N SER A 148 0.47 -12.74 -5.92
CA SER A 148 0.35 -14.07 -6.54
C SER A 148 -0.05 -14.06 -8.01
N GLU A 149 -0.48 -12.92 -8.55
CA GLU A 149 -0.89 -12.77 -9.96
C GLU A 149 0.25 -12.28 -10.87
N VAL A 150 1.44 -12.13 -10.31
CA VAL A 150 2.63 -11.65 -11.00
C VAL A 150 3.86 -12.47 -10.63
N GLU A 151 4.83 -12.51 -11.53
CA GLU A 151 6.08 -13.22 -11.29
C GLU A 151 6.94 -12.54 -10.21
N ARG A 152 6.96 -11.20 -10.19
CA ARG A 152 7.79 -10.41 -9.28
C ARG A 152 6.96 -9.38 -8.52
N GLY A 153 6.79 -9.58 -7.21
CA GLY A 153 6.18 -8.58 -6.33
C GLY A 153 7.11 -7.40 -6.00
N LYS A 154 6.54 -6.37 -5.34
CA LYS A 154 7.23 -5.14 -4.87
C LYS A 154 8.61 -5.45 -4.26
N PRO A 155 9.72 -4.79 -4.66
CA PRO A 155 9.81 -3.53 -5.39
C PRO A 155 9.83 -3.64 -6.92
N ALA A 156 9.61 -4.83 -7.48
CA ALA A 156 9.41 -4.95 -8.92
C ALA A 156 8.08 -4.28 -9.32
N PRO A 157 8.01 -3.66 -10.53
CA PRO A 157 6.84 -2.90 -10.95
C PRO A 157 5.64 -3.77 -11.36
N ASP A 158 5.85 -5.09 -11.51
CA ASP A 158 4.95 -6.01 -12.19
C ASP A 158 3.53 -5.98 -11.59
N LEU A 159 3.40 -5.88 -10.26
CA LEU A 159 2.10 -5.83 -9.58
C LEU A 159 1.30 -4.56 -9.95
N PHE A 160 1.93 -3.39 -9.94
CA PHE A 160 1.26 -2.16 -10.31
C PHE A 160 0.95 -2.12 -11.81
N LEU A 161 1.89 -2.55 -12.66
CA LEU A 161 1.67 -2.69 -14.10
C LEU A 161 0.54 -3.69 -14.41
N HIS A 162 0.40 -4.74 -13.61
CA HIS A 162 -0.72 -5.68 -13.69
C HIS A 162 -2.05 -4.99 -13.34
N ALA A 163 -2.11 -4.27 -12.23
CA ALA A 163 -3.29 -3.54 -11.82
C ALA A 163 -3.73 -2.52 -12.89
N ALA A 164 -2.81 -1.68 -13.39
CA ALA A 164 -3.09 -0.71 -14.45
C ALA A 164 -3.62 -1.36 -15.72
N ARG A 165 -2.99 -2.46 -16.17
CA ARG A 165 -3.46 -3.25 -17.34
C ARG A 165 -4.86 -3.81 -17.15
N LYS A 166 -5.17 -4.36 -15.98
CA LYS A 166 -6.51 -4.90 -15.66
C LYS A 166 -7.57 -3.80 -15.60
N MET A 167 -7.17 -2.60 -15.17
CA MET A 167 -8.00 -1.41 -15.12
C MET A 167 -8.07 -0.64 -16.45
N GLN A 168 -7.26 -1.05 -17.43
CA GLN A 168 -7.14 -0.45 -18.77
C GLN A 168 -6.75 1.02 -18.72
N VAL A 169 -5.78 1.38 -17.88
CA VAL A 169 -5.25 2.74 -17.74
C VAL A 169 -3.74 2.72 -17.99
N ASP A 170 -3.23 3.77 -18.66
CA ASP A 170 -1.80 3.95 -18.88
C ASP A 170 -1.07 4.13 -17.54
N PRO A 171 0.07 3.46 -17.29
CA PRO A 171 0.85 3.67 -16.07
C PRO A 171 1.18 5.14 -15.77
N ALA A 172 1.44 5.97 -16.78
CA ALA A 172 1.72 7.40 -16.56
C ALA A 172 0.51 8.18 -15.99
N ALA A 173 -0.71 7.69 -16.23
CA ALA A 173 -1.96 8.23 -15.70
C ALA A 173 -2.41 7.52 -14.40
N CYS A 174 -1.55 6.72 -13.78
CA CYS A 174 -1.83 6.07 -12.50
C CYS A 174 -1.21 6.83 -11.33
N LEU A 175 -1.97 6.94 -10.23
CA LEU A 175 -1.48 7.37 -8.93
C LEU A 175 -1.51 6.19 -7.96
N VAL A 176 -0.34 5.85 -7.41
CA VAL A 176 -0.21 4.86 -6.33
C VAL A 176 -0.27 5.56 -4.98
N ILE A 177 -1.06 5.01 -4.04
CA ILE A 177 -1.00 5.39 -2.62
C ILE A 177 -0.36 4.25 -1.84
N GLU A 178 0.78 4.53 -1.19
CA GLU A 178 1.65 3.54 -0.57
C GLU A 178 2.23 4.06 0.76
N ASP A 179 2.63 3.17 1.66
CA ASP A 179 3.26 3.51 2.95
C ASP A 179 4.72 3.02 3.04
N SER A 180 5.05 2.00 2.23
CA SER A 180 6.26 1.20 2.32
C SER A 180 7.30 1.58 1.27
N LEU A 181 8.59 1.44 1.62
CA LEU A 181 9.70 1.66 0.69
C LEU A 181 9.63 0.73 -0.55
N PRO A 182 9.41 -0.59 -0.42
CA PRO A 182 9.32 -1.47 -1.58
C PRO A 182 8.17 -1.08 -2.52
N GLY A 183 7.04 -0.62 -1.97
CA GLY A 183 5.92 -0.17 -2.77
C GLY A 183 6.18 1.13 -3.51
N ILE A 184 6.78 2.11 -2.85
CA ILE A 184 7.21 3.35 -3.49
C ILE A 184 8.20 3.07 -4.63
N ASP A 185 9.18 2.19 -4.40
CA ASP A 185 10.14 1.77 -5.43
C ASP A 185 9.42 1.09 -6.61
N ALA A 186 8.44 0.22 -6.35
CA ALA A 186 7.66 -0.43 -7.39
C ALA A 186 6.83 0.56 -8.22
N ALA A 187 6.25 1.58 -7.59
CA ALA A 187 5.48 2.62 -8.28
C ALA A 187 6.39 3.44 -9.22
N PHE A 188 7.56 3.86 -8.74
CA PHE A 188 8.55 4.55 -9.58
C PHE A 188 9.05 3.67 -10.73
N ASN A 189 9.37 2.41 -10.46
CA ASN A 189 9.79 1.46 -11.49
C ASN A 189 8.69 1.20 -12.54
N ALA A 190 7.43 1.39 -12.16
CA ALA A 190 6.28 1.25 -13.06
C ALA A 190 6.00 2.54 -13.87
N GLY A 191 6.75 3.62 -13.63
CA GLY A 191 6.52 4.92 -14.27
C GLY A 191 5.24 5.62 -13.79
N MET A 192 4.77 5.29 -12.59
CA MET A 192 3.54 5.83 -12.01
C MET A 192 3.84 6.99 -11.06
N GLN A 193 2.84 7.86 -10.85
CA GLN A 193 2.87 8.82 -9.76
C GLN A 193 2.68 8.09 -8.43
N VAL A 194 3.25 8.62 -7.35
CA VAL A 194 3.10 8.04 -6.01
C VAL A 194 2.95 9.13 -4.96
N LEU A 195 1.99 8.93 -4.05
CA LEU A 195 1.89 9.65 -2.79
C LEU A 195 2.10 8.67 -1.66
N ARG A 196 2.90 9.07 -0.68
CA ARG A 196 3.10 8.26 0.52
C ARG A 196 2.04 8.58 1.56
N PHE A 197 1.28 7.58 1.99
CA PHE A 197 0.40 7.70 3.14
C PHE A 197 1.18 7.37 4.42
N THR A 198 1.21 8.32 5.36
CA THR A 198 1.93 8.21 6.63
C THR A 198 1.00 8.18 7.85
N GLY A 199 -0.30 8.02 7.62
CA GLY A 199 -1.32 7.98 8.68
C GLY A 199 -1.55 6.60 9.30
N GLY A 200 -0.88 5.56 8.81
CA GLY A 200 -0.92 4.22 9.40
C GLY A 200 -0.25 4.21 10.77
N SER A 201 -0.84 3.55 11.76
CA SER A 201 -0.36 3.60 13.15
C SER A 201 1.08 3.08 13.31
N HIS A 202 1.49 2.17 12.41
CA HIS A 202 2.84 1.60 12.38
C HIS A 202 3.95 2.61 12.04
N LEU A 203 3.62 3.80 11.53
CA LEU A 203 4.58 4.88 11.26
C LEU A 203 4.56 5.97 12.36
N SER A 204 3.73 5.81 13.39
CA SER A 204 3.61 6.78 14.48
C SER A 204 4.94 6.92 15.22
N GLY A 205 5.36 8.17 15.45
CA GLY A 205 6.60 8.48 16.19
C GLY A 205 7.88 8.40 15.37
N MET A 206 7.81 8.11 14.06
CA MET A 206 8.94 8.27 13.16
C MET A 206 9.26 9.76 12.92
N SER A 207 10.52 10.07 12.63
CA SER A 207 10.92 11.44 12.29
C SER A 207 10.40 11.86 10.92
N ASP A 208 10.19 13.17 10.72
CA ASP A 208 9.78 13.72 9.43
C ASP A 208 10.73 13.32 8.29
N GLU A 209 12.03 13.23 8.55
CA GLU A 209 13.01 12.80 7.56
C GLU A 209 12.81 11.34 7.13
N ALA A 210 12.47 10.46 8.08
CA ALA A 210 12.15 9.07 7.78
C ALA A 210 10.77 8.90 7.10
N LEU A 211 9.80 9.76 7.43
CA LEU A 211 8.48 9.78 6.80
C LEU A 211 8.52 10.34 5.38
N THR A 212 9.29 11.39 5.13
CA THR A 212 9.42 12.04 3.82
C THR A 212 10.44 11.37 2.91
N LEU A 213 11.22 10.41 3.44
CA LEU A 213 12.32 9.76 2.73
C LEU A 213 13.31 10.77 2.16
N GLY A 214 13.64 11.79 2.96
CA GLY A 214 14.48 12.91 2.51
C GLY A 214 13.84 13.74 1.38
N GLY A 215 12.51 13.86 1.36
CA GLY A 215 11.77 14.59 0.34
C GLY A 215 11.62 13.87 -1.00
N ARG A 216 11.97 12.58 -1.07
CA ARG A 216 11.88 11.75 -2.29
C ARG A 216 10.44 11.61 -2.82
N VAL A 217 9.46 11.67 -1.93
CA VAL A 217 8.04 11.48 -2.26
C VAL A 217 7.19 12.47 -1.45
N LYS A 218 6.10 12.94 -2.05
CA LYS A 218 5.10 13.75 -1.33
C LYS A 218 4.33 12.85 -0.36
N CYS A 219 4.14 13.32 0.87
CA CYS A 219 3.48 12.57 1.92
C CYS A 219 2.20 13.26 2.40
N PHE A 220 1.29 12.48 2.97
CA PHE A 220 0.13 12.97 3.73
C PHE A 220 -0.28 11.92 4.76
N ASP A 221 -0.85 12.37 5.87
CA ASP A 221 -1.15 11.54 7.05
C ASP A 221 -2.66 11.41 7.34
N LYS A 222 -3.48 12.26 6.72
CA LYS A 222 -4.94 12.28 6.91
C LYS A 222 -5.65 12.29 5.57
N TRP A 223 -6.62 11.40 5.42
CA TRP A 223 -7.43 11.31 4.20
C TRP A 223 -8.20 12.61 3.90
N ASP A 224 -8.55 13.40 4.93
CA ASP A 224 -9.21 14.70 4.74
C ASP A 224 -8.34 15.73 4.01
N HIS A 225 -7.00 15.56 4.01
CA HIS A 225 -6.08 16.42 3.26
C HIS A 225 -5.91 15.99 1.80
N PHE A 226 -6.37 14.80 1.42
CA PHE A 226 -6.10 14.22 0.11
C PHE A 226 -6.62 15.09 -1.05
N PHE A 227 -7.87 15.55 -0.98
CA PHE A 227 -8.44 16.38 -2.04
C PHE A 227 -7.89 17.82 -2.04
N ALA A 228 -7.41 18.33 -0.92
CA ALA A 228 -6.67 19.59 -0.93
C ALA A 228 -5.36 19.48 -1.74
N MET A 229 -4.73 18.30 -1.73
CA MET A 229 -3.53 18.01 -2.53
C MET A 229 -3.84 17.63 -3.97
N MET A 230 -4.95 16.94 -4.20
CA MET A 230 -5.36 16.38 -5.49
C MET A 230 -6.82 16.76 -5.81
N PRO A 231 -7.15 18.05 -5.98
CA PRO A 231 -8.53 18.51 -6.10
C PRO A 231 -9.24 17.92 -7.32
N ASP A 232 -8.51 17.66 -8.41
CA ASP A 232 -9.04 17.09 -9.65
C ASP A 232 -9.51 15.63 -9.53
N LEU A 233 -9.21 14.98 -8.41
CA LEU A 233 -9.66 13.61 -8.12
C LEU A 233 -10.96 13.57 -7.31
N GLU A 234 -11.53 14.73 -6.93
CA GLU A 234 -12.78 14.84 -6.19
C GLU A 234 -13.99 15.03 -7.12
N THR A 235 -15.11 14.36 -6.82
CA THR A 235 -16.35 14.57 -7.57
C THR A 235 -16.84 16.02 -7.49
N SER A 236 -17.22 16.60 -8.64
CA SER A 236 -17.68 17.99 -8.77
C SER A 236 -18.96 18.37 -8.00
N ALA A 237 -19.59 17.44 -7.28
CA ALA A 237 -20.81 17.69 -6.52
C ALA A 237 -20.57 18.55 -5.26
N GLU A 238 -19.39 18.44 -4.63
CA GLU A 238 -19.10 19.08 -3.34
C GLU A 238 -18.36 20.42 -3.45
N ARG A 239 -17.64 20.70 -4.56
CA ARG A 239 -16.99 22.02 -4.80
C ARG A 239 -17.98 23.20 -4.78
N ARG A 240 -19.27 22.94 -5.00
CA ARG A 240 -20.34 23.97 -5.03
C ARG A 240 -20.96 24.29 -3.66
N SER A 241 -20.69 23.47 -2.64
CA SER A 241 -21.21 23.68 -1.28
C SER A 241 -20.40 24.74 -0.52
N ASP A 242 -19.08 24.72 -0.69
CA ASP A 242 -18.17 25.65 0.00
C ASP A 242 -18.21 27.05 -0.62
N GLU A 243 -18.30 27.17 -1.95
CA GLU A 243 -18.45 28.48 -2.63
C GLU A 243 -19.79 29.19 -2.36
N ARG A 244 -20.80 28.48 -1.81
CA ARG A 244 -22.09 29.06 -1.42
C ARG A 244 -22.17 29.50 0.04
N MET A 245 -21.17 29.19 0.86
CA MET A 245 -21.10 29.69 2.24
C MET A 245 -20.21 30.93 2.41
N GLU A 246 -19.46 31.32 1.38
CA GLU A 246 -18.64 32.55 1.35
C GLU A 246 -19.25 33.71 0.52
N LYS A 247 -20.53 33.60 0.11
CA LYS A 247 -21.30 34.70 -0.50
C LYS A 247 -22.58 34.98 0.26
#